data_AF-A0A1J5HTH9-F1
#
_entry.id   AF-A0A1J5HTH9-F1
#
_cell.length_a   1.000
_cell.length_b   1.000
_cell.length_c   1.000
_cell.angle_alpha   90.00
_cell.angle_beta   90.00
_cell.angle_gamma   90.00
#
_symmetry.space_group_name_H-M   'P 1'
#
loop_
_entity.id
_entity.type
_entity.pdbx_description
1 polymer ?
#
loop_
_entity_poly.entity_id
_entity_poly.type
_entity_poly.pdbx_seq_one_letter_code
_entity_poly.pdbx_strand_id
1 'polypeptide(L)'
;MYLGPFYFDTKEIFLVLAAIIIGLAAHFGWNIYWFDPKALLTIVILMLITKGLLPSIHNEAFFLLAIATIFLTLYLPIFQIVLFYFISFVFFRLLRII
;
A
#
# COMPACT_ATOMS: atom_id res chain seq x y z
N MET A 1 1.39 -0.10 18.45
CA MET A 1 1.89 1.09 19.18
C MET A 1 0.75 2.08 19.30
N TYR A 2 0.49 2.59 20.50
CA TYR A 2 -0.54 3.61 20.69
C TYR A 2 0.02 4.98 20.29
N LEU A 3 -0.67 5.66 19.37
CA LEU A 3 -0.38 7.03 18.97
C LEU A 3 -1.67 7.84 19.19
N GLY A 4 -1.82 8.36 20.42
CA GLY A 4 -3.08 8.96 20.87
C GLY A 4 -4.19 7.90 21.02
N PRO A 5 -5.44 8.17 20.58
CA PRO A 5 -6.55 7.21 20.68
C PRO A 5 -6.49 6.09 19.63
N PHE A 6 -5.52 6.13 18.72
CA PHE A 6 -5.39 5.17 17.62
C PHE A 6 -4.34 4.10 17.94
N TYR A 7 -4.74 2.84 17.79
CA TYR A 7 -3.82 1.69 17.85
C TYR A 7 -3.28 1.45 16.44
N PHE A 8 -2.04 1.88 16.20
CA PHE A 8 -1.38 1.64 14.92
C PHE A 8 -0.37 0.50 15.04
N ASP A 9 -0.40 -0.42 14.09
CA ASP A 9 0.66 -1.42 13.97
C ASP A 9 1.93 -0.79 13.38
N THR A 10 3.12 -1.35 13.64
CA THR A 10 4.40 -0.81 13.13
C THR A 10 4.39 -0.69 11.59
N LYS A 11 3.66 -1.58 10.91
CA LYS A 11 3.49 -1.59 9.45
C LYS A 11 2.62 -0.46 8.93
N GLU A 12 1.60 -0.05 9.68
CA GLU A 12 0.75 1.07 9.32
C GLU A 12 1.52 2.39 9.45
N ILE A 13 2.27 2.54 10.54
CA ILE A 13 3.18 3.67 10.73
C ILE A 13 4.20 3.73 9.59
N PHE A 14 4.75 2.59 9.19
CA PHE A 14 5.64 2.51 8.03
C PHE A 14 4.97 2.98 6.74
N LEU A 15 3.74 2.54 6.45
CA LEU A 15 3.00 2.97 5.26
C LEU A 15 2.65 4.47 5.30
N VAL A 16 2.29 5.01 6.45
CA VAL A 16 2.03 6.44 6.62
C VAL A 16 3.30 7.23 6.35
N LEU A 17 4.43 6.83 6.94
CA LEU A 17 5.73 7.44 6.66
C LEU A 17 6.11 7.34 5.19
N ALA A 18 5.93 6.18 4.56
CA ALA A 18 6.19 6.00 3.14
C ALA A 18 5.34 6.95 2.28
N ALA A 19 4.04 7.08 2.57
CA ALA A 19 3.15 8.00 1.87
C ALA A 19 3.62 9.45 1.97
N ILE A 20 4.04 9.88 3.17
CA ILE A 20 4.56 11.23 3.41
C ILE A 20 5.85 11.46 2.63
N ILE A 21 6.82 10.53 2.71
CA ILE A 21 8.12 10.67 2.05
C ILE A 21 7.94 10.68 0.53
N ILE A 22 7.14 9.77 -0.03
CA ILE A 22 6.85 9.71 -1.47
C ILE A 22 6.09 10.96 -1.91
N GLY A 23 5.15 11.45 -1.10
CA GLY A 23 4.42 12.68 -1.37
C GLY A 23 5.33 13.91 -1.42
N LEU A 24 6.27 14.02 -0.48
CA LEU A 24 7.30 15.06 -0.48
C LEU A 24 8.22 14.92 -1.69
N ALA A 25 8.69 13.71 -2.01
CA ALA A 25 9.49 13.45 -3.21
C ALA A 25 8.75 13.89 -4.48
N ALA A 26 7.46 13.58 -4.61
CA ALA A 26 6.64 14.00 -5.73
C ALA A 26 6.45 15.53 -5.78
N HIS A 27 6.30 16.19 -4.63
CA HIS A 27 6.16 17.65 -4.55
C HIS A 27 7.44 18.40 -4.91
N PHE A 28 8.59 17.94 -4.41
CA PHE A 28 9.90 18.53 -4.69
C PHE A 28 10.51 18.08 -6.03
N GLY A 29 9.80 17.23 -6.80
CA GLY A 29 10.30 16.71 -8.07
C GLY A 29 11.51 15.78 -7.94
N TRP A 30 11.68 15.15 -6.77
CA TRP A 30 12.73 14.16 -6.58
C TRP A 30 12.43 12.92 -7.42
N ASN A 31 13.41 12.52 -8.23
CA ASN A 31 13.30 11.29 -9.00
C ASN A 31 13.45 10.09 -8.07
N ILE A 32 12.42 9.25 -8.02
CA ILE A 32 12.50 7.96 -7.34
C ILE A 32 13.03 6.97 -8.38
N TYR A 33 14.26 6.51 -8.18
CA TYR A 33 14.88 5.56 -9.10
C TYR A 33 13.95 4.35 -9.32
N TRP A 34 13.72 4.03 -10.59
CA TRP A 34 12.90 2.91 -11.09
C TRP A 34 11.39 3.05 -10.94
N PHE A 35 10.87 3.99 -10.16
CA PHE A 35 9.43 4.09 -9.90
C PHE A 35 8.85 5.42 -10.33
N ASP A 36 7.65 5.40 -10.93
CA ASP A 36 6.85 6.61 -11.11
C ASP A 36 6.30 7.05 -9.74
N PRO A 37 6.67 8.25 -9.23
CA PRO A 37 6.20 8.73 -7.94
C PRO A 37 4.67 8.79 -7.82
N LYS A 38 3.96 9.07 -8.92
CA LYS A 38 2.48 9.18 -8.91
C LYS A 38 1.84 7.81 -8.77
N ALA A 39 2.33 6.82 -9.50
CA ALA A 39 1.84 5.45 -9.41
C ALA A 39 2.11 4.87 -8.02
N LEU A 40 3.34 5.06 -7.52
CA LEU A 40 3.76 4.60 -6.21
C LEU A 40 2.91 5.21 -5.09
N LEU A 41 2.73 6.53 -5.11
CA LEU A 41 1.90 7.25 -4.13
C LEU A 41 0.46 6.75 -4.14
N THR A 42 -0.12 6.58 -5.33
CA THR A 42 -1.50 6.09 -5.50
C THR A 42 -1.68 4.74 -4.80
N ILE A 43 -0.73 3.83 -4.99
CA ILE A 43 -0.79 2.47 -4.46
C ILE A 43 -0.58 2.45 -2.94
N VAL A 44 0.35 3.25 -2.42
CA VAL A 44 0.56 3.37 -0.97
C VAL A 44 -0.68 3.95 -0.28
N ILE A 45 -1.34 4.94 -0.87
CA ILE A 45 -2.60 5.49 -0.37
C ILE A 45 -3.69 4.41 -0.38
N LEU A 46 -3.83 3.67 -1.48
CA LEU A 46 -4.79 2.58 -1.60
C LEU A 46 -4.57 1.52 -0.50
N MET A 47 -3.31 1.18 -0.22
CA MET A 47 -2.91 0.26 0.85
C MET A 47 -3.28 0.79 2.23
N LEU A 48 -3.01 2.07 2.51
CA LEU A 48 -3.39 2.72 3.77
C LEU A 48 -4.90 2.67 3.99
N ILE A 49 -5.69 3.00 2.96
CA ILE A 49 -7.15 2.94 3.03
C ILE A 49 -7.61 1.51 3.31
N THR A 50 -7.06 0.53 2.58
CA THR A 50 -7.46 -0.88 2.74
C THR A 50 -7.12 -1.40 4.13
N LYS A 51 -5.91 -1.10 4.63
CA LYS A 51 -5.44 -1.53 5.94
C LYS A 51 -6.22 -0.85 7.07
N GLY A 52 -6.42 0.46 6.97
CA GLY A 52 -7.14 1.26 7.97
C GLY A 52 -8.63 0.94 8.05
N LEU A 53 -9.26 0.55 6.93
CA LEU A 53 -10.65 0.09 6.92
C LEU A 53 -10.82 -1.33 7.48
N LEU A 54 -9.79 -2.16 7.42
CA LEU A 54 -9.86 -3.59 7.71
C LEU A 54 -8.73 -4.00 8.67
N PRO A 55 -8.85 -3.65 9.95
CA PRO A 55 -7.84 -3.95 10.96
C PRO A 55 -7.66 -5.45 11.23
N SER A 56 -8.60 -6.31 10.79
CA SER A 56 -8.53 -7.77 10.96
C SER A 56 -7.59 -8.46 9.98
N ILE A 57 -7.00 -7.75 9.02
CA ILE A 57 -6.21 -8.39 7.97
C ILE A 57 -4.94 -9.01 8.53
N HIS A 58 -4.77 -10.32 8.29
CA HIS A 58 -3.52 -11.03 8.54
C HIS A 58 -2.34 -10.27 7.96
N ASN A 59 -1.44 -9.95 8.87
CA ASN A 59 -0.39 -8.98 8.69
C ASN A 59 0.69 -9.41 7.66
N GLU A 60 0.74 -10.70 7.35
CA GLU A 60 1.68 -11.33 6.42
C GLU A 60 1.16 -11.30 4.97
N ALA A 61 -0.08 -11.75 4.76
CA ALA A 61 -0.70 -11.75 3.43
C ALA A 61 -0.82 -10.35 2.84
N PHE A 62 -1.18 -9.37 3.67
CA PHE A 62 -1.22 -7.97 3.26
C PHE A 62 0.16 -7.45 2.86
N PHE A 63 1.20 -7.80 3.61
CA PHE A 63 2.57 -7.36 3.32
C PHE A 63 3.08 -7.96 2.01
N LEU A 64 2.75 -9.23 1.74
CA LEU A 64 3.11 -9.91 0.50
C LEU A 64 2.37 -9.29 -0.70
N LEU A 65 1.08 -8.99 -0.55
CA LEU A 65 0.32 -8.24 -1.56
C LEU A 65 0.92 -6.85 -1.79
N ALA A 66 1.32 -6.16 -0.72
CA ALA A 66 1.92 -4.84 -0.82
C ALA A 66 3.20 -4.86 -1.66
N ILE A 67 4.11 -5.77 -1.34
CA ILE A 67 5.36 -5.95 -2.08
C ILE A 67 5.08 -6.32 -3.54
N ALA A 68 4.22 -7.31 -3.79
CA ALA A 68 3.88 -7.73 -5.15
C ALA A 68 3.30 -6.57 -5.98
N THR A 69 2.41 -5.79 -5.38
CA THR A 69 1.76 -4.64 -6.04
C THR A 69 2.78 -3.53 -6.33
N ILE A 70 3.73 -3.27 -5.43
CA ILE A 70 4.83 -2.32 -5.66
C ILE A 70 5.69 -2.80 -6.85
N PHE A 71 6.10 -4.06 -6.91
CA PHE A 71 6.89 -4.54 -8.05
C PHE A 71 6.11 -4.53 -9.36
N LEU A 72 4.80 -4.78 -9.33
CA LEU A 72 3.96 -4.68 -10.53
C LEU A 72 3.91 -3.26 -11.11
N THR A 73 4.17 -2.22 -10.31
CA THR A 73 4.31 -0.83 -10.82
C THR A 73 5.41 -0.64 -11.84
N LEU A 74 6.42 -1.51 -11.84
CA LEU A 74 7.53 -1.44 -12.78
C LEU A 74 7.14 -1.94 -14.18
N TYR A 75 6.10 -2.76 -14.27
CA TYR A 75 5.77 -3.50 -15.49
C TYR A 75 4.38 -3.20 -16.04
N LEU A 76 3.43 -2.80 -15.19
CA LEU A 76 2.04 -2.64 -15.57
C LEU A 76 1.56 -1.18 -15.45
N PRO A 77 0.55 -0.78 -16.24
CA PRO A 77 -0.13 0.49 -16.06
C PRO A 77 -0.94 0.52 -14.76
N ILE A 78 -1.12 1.73 -14.20
CA ILE A 78 -1.78 1.96 -12.91
C ILE A 78 -3.15 1.28 -12.77
N PHE A 79 -3.97 1.30 -13.83
CA PHE A 79 -5.29 0.68 -13.82
C PHE A 79 -5.22 -0.83 -13.59
N GLN A 80 -4.29 -1.53 -14.24
CA GLN A 80 -4.11 -2.98 -14.07
C GLN A 80 -3.61 -3.32 -12.67
N ILE A 81 -2.77 -2.46 -12.08
CA ILE A 81 -2.24 -2.66 -10.74
C ILE A 81 -3.32 -2.47 -9.68
N VAL A 82 -4.13 -1.43 -9.82
CA VAL A 82 -5.30 -1.21 -8.95
C VAL A 82 -6.26 -2.39 -9.06
N LEU A 83 -6.54 -2.85 -10.29
CA LEU A 83 -7.41 -4.00 -10.54
C LEU A 83 -6.84 -5.29 -9.93
N PHE A 84 -5.55 -5.56 -10.11
CA PHE A 84 -4.84 -6.68 -9.48
C PHE A 84 -4.94 -6.63 -7.96
N TYR A 85 -4.73 -5.45 -7.37
CA TYR A 85 -4.81 -5.25 -5.93
C TYR A 85 -6.21 -5.56 -5.40
N PHE A 86 -7.25 -5.03 -6.04
CA PHE A 86 -8.64 -5.29 -5.64
C PHE A 86 -9.03 -6.76 -5.81
N ILE A 87 -8.68 -7.39 -6.93
CA ILE A 87 -8.97 -8.81 -7.16
C ILE A 87 -8.27 -9.67 -6.10
N SER A 88 -6.97 -9.48 -5.89
CA SER A 88 -6.19 -10.24 -4.90
C SER A 88 -6.76 -10.07 -3.49
N PHE A 89 -7.15 -8.84 -3.15
CA PHE A 89 -7.81 -8.56 -1.89
C PHE A 89 -9.15 -9.32 -1.74
N VAL A 90 -10.00 -9.30 -2.76
CA VAL A 90 -11.26 -10.07 -2.76
C VAL A 90 -11.00 -11.56 -2.62
N PHE A 91 -10.01 -12.11 -3.32
CA PHE A 91 -9.62 -13.52 -3.21
C PHE A 91 -9.16 -13.88 -1.79
N PHE A 92 -8.31 -13.07 -1.18
CA PHE A 92 -7.85 -13.31 0.18
C PHE A 92 -8.98 -13.32 1.19
N ARG A 93 -9.98 -12.43 1.01
CA ARG A 93 -11.20 -12.43 1.82
C ARG A 93 -12.05 -13.68 1.59
N LEU A 94 -12.25 -14.08 0.33
CA LEU A 94 -13.03 -15.29 -0.01
C LEU A 94 -12.40 -16.56 0.55
N LEU A 95 -11.06 -16.64 0.52
CA LEU A 95 -10.29 -17.78 1.02
C LEU A 95 -10.09 -17.76 2.54
N ARG A 96 -10.64 -16.76 3.25
CA ARG A 96 -10.48 -16.58 4.71
C ARG A 96 -9.01 -16.55 5.16
N ILE A 97 -8.12 -16.06 4.30
CA ILE A 97 -6.72 -15.76 4.65
C ILE A 97 -6.67 -14.48 5.50
N ILE A 98 -7.75 -13.69 5.47
CA ILE A 98 -7.90 -12.33 6.00
C ILE A 98 -9.19 -12.23 6.79
#